data_AF-A0A645C8P3-F1
#
_entry.id   AF-A0A645C8P3-F1
#
_cell.length_a   1.000
_cell.length_b   1.000
_cell.length_c   1.000
_cell.angle_alpha   90.00
_cell.angle_beta   90.00
_cell.angle_gamma   90.00
#
_symmetry.space_group_name_H-M   'P 1'
#
loop_
_entity.id
_entity.type
_entity.pdbx_description
1 polymer ?
#
loop_
_entity_poly.entity_id
_entity_poly.type
_entity_poly.pdbx_seq_one_letter_code
_entity_poly.pdbx_strand_id
1 'polypeptide(L)'
;MEWLQQQAHRYAGQVSMVLLYGSYVNQTSTSVSDVDCYFIPKTPEGRTMSHTAIIEGIGYDLFPLSWDRVKGISEFRSPLTPLLGNVKVLYSDTVEDLDRFQQLQQDLQCHLSDSTFMHQVALESLSEAASLVARLLQADTLGQQRRWAGNAILALANAIAYENQTYYTRGLKKQREDLAQLAKLPSRFLQRYDAILRATDSESLKKDGLLLLWETAEFLQYLNEPTLPHVPARLRPCPKPFTGNDLASWYEEGVSAFQKIYHAAQTGNRFLAFISAVCLEGTLSEDLCQEFGWPDFDLLGAYDPNNLTKLAVRANQVQTHLLQLLEEHHTSLQSFASMQAFVEAQQITLPEDIEFHDTSHLCDGEIRLKLESQAANNPSKGFVPAYYFHIVRESDGQIIGRCNLRIGYNANIEIGGNIGYTVFEPYRGHHIAAKACRLLLTLAKSHGLTRLLITLRPNNEPSRRTCLALGATLRREIVLPPDHELARTSRTVLQFELTLYPHKTT
;
A
#
# COMPACT_ATOMS: atom_id res chain seq x y z
N MET A 1 -5.66 -6.94 2.08
CA MET A 1 -5.41 -7.11 0.63
C MET A 1 -6.70 -7.17 -0.17
N GLU A 2 -7.61 -8.10 0.11
CA GLU A 2 -8.89 -8.23 -0.64
C GLU A 2 -9.71 -6.94 -0.67
N TRP A 3 -9.88 -6.28 0.48
CA TRP A 3 -10.55 -4.98 0.57
C TRP A 3 -9.91 -3.91 -0.32
N LEU A 4 -8.57 -3.84 -0.38
CA LEU A 4 -7.84 -2.86 -1.21
C LEU A 4 -8.10 -3.09 -2.70
N GLN A 5 -8.09 -4.35 -3.14
CA GLN A 5 -8.41 -4.71 -4.52
C GLN A 5 -9.85 -4.35 -4.85
N GLN A 6 -10.78 -4.56 -3.91
CA GLN A 6 -12.18 -4.15 -4.06
C GLN A 6 -12.31 -2.64 -4.26
N GLN A 7 -11.66 -1.85 -3.40
CA GLN A 7 -11.69 -0.39 -3.54
C GLN A 7 -11.05 0.03 -4.87
N ALA A 8 -9.90 -0.52 -5.23
CA ALA A 8 -9.22 -0.21 -6.49
C ALA A 8 -10.14 -0.40 -7.71
N HIS A 9 -10.90 -1.51 -7.76
CA HIS A 9 -11.84 -1.77 -8.85
C HIS A 9 -13.02 -0.79 -8.91
N ARG A 10 -13.47 -0.25 -7.77
CA ARG A 10 -14.49 0.82 -7.71
C ARG A 10 -13.96 2.13 -8.29
N TYR A 11 -12.66 2.36 -8.17
CA TYR A 11 -11.94 3.53 -8.69
C TYR A 11 -11.30 3.31 -10.06
N ALA A 12 -11.75 2.31 -10.83
CA ALA A 12 -11.20 2.07 -12.16
C ALA A 12 -11.36 3.26 -13.11
N GLY A 13 -10.33 3.52 -13.91
CA GLY A 13 -10.17 4.75 -14.70
C GLY A 13 -9.76 5.98 -13.89
N GLN A 14 -9.87 5.97 -12.56
CA GLN A 14 -9.51 7.08 -11.66
C GLN A 14 -8.19 6.83 -10.91
N VAL A 15 -7.83 5.56 -10.68
CA VAL A 15 -6.57 5.13 -10.07
C VAL A 15 -5.82 4.24 -11.06
N SER A 16 -4.53 4.46 -11.20
CA SER A 16 -3.62 3.76 -12.11
C SER A 16 -3.12 2.46 -11.50
N MET A 17 -2.67 2.49 -10.25
CA MET A 17 -2.14 1.32 -9.56
C MET A 17 -2.42 1.35 -8.07
N VAL A 18 -2.49 0.18 -7.43
CA VAL A 18 -2.47 0.01 -5.97
C VAL A 18 -1.36 -0.97 -5.62
N LEU A 19 -0.50 -0.57 -4.69
CA LEU A 19 0.72 -1.28 -4.34
C LEU A 19 0.83 -1.43 -2.82
N LEU A 20 1.24 -2.62 -2.40
CA LEU A 20 1.53 -2.95 -1.01
C LEU A 20 3.05 -3.01 -0.82
N TYR A 21 3.56 -2.43 0.27
CA TYR A 21 4.98 -2.43 0.59
C TYR A 21 5.21 -2.68 2.10
N GLY A 22 6.45 -2.50 2.55
CA GLY A 22 6.77 -2.46 3.98
C GLY A 22 6.95 -3.83 4.61
N SER A 23 6.76 -3.88 5.94
CA SER A 23 7.20 -5.00 6.79
C SER A 23 6.52 -6.34 6.47
N TYR A 24 5.29 -6.28 5.95
CA TYR A 24 4.56 -7.47 5.48
C TYR A 24 5.21 -8.07 4.22
N VAL A 25 5.56 -7.23 3.25
CA VAL A 25 6.15 -7.68 1.97
C VAL A 25 7.56 -8.21 2.15
N ASN A 26 8.35 -7.59 3.02
CA ASN A 26 9.73 -8.01 3.28
C ASN A 26 9.89 -9.01 4.45
N GLN A 27 8.78 -9.54 4.99
CA GLN A 27 8.74 -10.57 6.03
C GLN A 27 9.40 -10.17 7.36
N THR A 28 9.33 -8.89 7.73
CA THR A 28 9.85 -8.36 9.01
C THR A 28 8.76 -7.86 9.96
N SER A 29 7.49 -8.13 9.62
CA SER A 29 6.33 -7.71 10.40
C SER A 29 6.34 -8.28 11.82
N THR A 30 5.77 -7.50 12.73
CA THR A 30 5.51 -7.87 14.13
C THR A 30 4.04 -7.64 14.45
N SER A 31 3.60 -8.03 15.65
CA SER A 31 2.23 -7.79 16.12
C SER A 31 1.84 -6.31 16.21
N VAL A 32 2.79 -5.39 16.09
CA VAL A 32 2.61 -3.92 16.12
C VAL A 32 3.06 -3.23 14.83
N SER A 33 3.24 -4.00 13.76
CA SER A 33 3.61 -3.43 12.47
C SER A 33 2.40 -2.81 11.78
N ASP A 34 2.57 -1.57 11.36
CA ASP A 34 1.71 -0.91 10.39
C ASP A 34 1.60 -1.71 9.09
N VAL A 35 0.48 -1.48 8.40
CA VAL A 35 0.25 -1.96 7.04
C VAL A 35 0.21 -0.76 6.11
N ASP A 36 1.30 -0.59 5.37
CA ASP A 36 1.47 0.55 4.47
C ASP A 36 1.11 0.16 3.02
N CYS A 37 0.14 0.85 2.47
CA CYS A 37 -0.29 0.73 1.08
C CYS A 37 -0.28 2.09 0.41
N TYR A 38 0.03 2.13 -0.87
CA TYR A 38 -0.11 3.37 -1.62
C TYR A 38 -0.74 3.11 -2.99
N PHE A 39 -1.25 4.18 -3.59
CA PHE A 39 -1.85 4.11 -4.91
C PHE A 39 -1.44 5.31 -5.77
N ILE A 40 -1.52 5.14 -7.09
CA ILE A 40 -1.19 6.19 -8.05
C ILE A 40 -2.48 6.75 -8.65
N PRO A 41 -2.93 7.96 -8.26
CA PRO A 41 -4.15 8.55 -8.81
C PRO A 41 -3.96 9.04 -10.26
N LYS A 42 -4.97 8.85 -11.11
CA LYS A 42 -5.08 9.47 -12.44
C LYS A 42 -5.79 10.81 -12.41
N THR A 43 -6.73 10.96 -11.47
CA THR A 43 -7.65 12.10 -11.38
C THR A 43 -7.75 12.64 -9.95
N PRO A 44 -8.28 13.87 -9.77
CA PRO A 44 -8.64 14.38 -8.44
C PRO A 44 -9.60 13.44 -7.69
N GLU A 45 -10.59 12.88 -8.37
CA GLU A 45 -11.55 11.94 -7.80
C GLU A 45 -10.85 10.67 -7.33
N GLY A 46 -9.87 10.17 -8.09
CA GLY A 46 -9.06 9.02 -7.70
C GLY A 46 -8.29 9.23 -6.39
N ARG A 47 -7.86 10.47 -6.08
CA ARG A 47 -7.17 10.79 -4.81
C ARG A 47 -8.05 10.57 -3.59
N THR A 48 -9.37 10.58 -3.74
CA THR A 48 -10.31 10.36 -2.63
C THR A 48 -10.36 8.91 -2.15
N MET A 49 -9.68 7.98 -2.85
CA MET A 49 -9.51 6.60 -2.37
C MET A 49 -8.61 6.51 -1.13
N SER A 50 -7.93 7.60 -0.75
CA SER A 50 -7.09 7.63 0.45
C SER A 50 -7.89 7.23 1.68
N HIS A 51 -7.28 6.42 2.54
CA HIS A 51 -7.96 5.92 3.72
C HIS A 51 -6.96 5.58 4.82
N THR A 52 -7.19 6.13 6.00
CA THR A 52 -6.39 5.85 7.19
C THR A 52 -7.31 5.38 8.29
N ALA A 53 -6.91 4.31 8.99
CA ALA A 53 -7.69 3.76 10.08
C ALA A 53 -6.79 3.07 11.11
N ILE A 54 -7.27 3.00 12.34
CA ILE A 54 -6.67 2.21 13.40
C ILE A 54 -7.54 0.95 13.57
N ILE A 55 -6.97 -0.23 13.36
CA ILE A 55 -7.69 -1.50 13.47
C ILE A 55 -6.97 -2.37 14.49
N GLU A 56 -7.66 -2.74 15.57
CA GLU A 56 -7.05 -3.50 16.70
C GLU A 56 -5.80 -2.79 17.26
N GLY A 57 -5.83 -1.45 17.24
CA GLY A 57 -4.72 -0.60 17.61
C GLY A 57 -3.70 -0.37 16.50
N ILE A 58 -3.64 -1.18 15.45
CA ILE A 58 -2.63 -1.07 14.38
C ILE A 58 -3.01 0.01 13.37
N GLY A 59 -2.04 0.85 12.98
CA GLY A 59 -2.22 1.83 11.91
C GLY A 59 -2.27 1.17 10.53
N TYR A 60 -3.31 1.50 9.76
CA TYR A 60 -3.46 1.15 8.35
C TYR A 60 -3.53 2.45 7.56
N ASP A 61 -2.62 2.62 6.61
CA ASP A 61 -2.55 3.81 5.77
C ASP A 61 -2.57 3.43 4.29
N LEU A 62 -3.53 4.00 3.56
CA LEU A 62 -3.66 3.96 2.11
C LEU A 62 -3.50 5.38 1.59
N PHE A 63 -2.29 5.72 1.14
CA PHE A 63 -1.97 7.10 0.74
C PHE A 63 -1.69 7.24 -0.77
N PRO A 64 -1.90 8.42 -1.36
CA PRO A 64 -1.64 8.66 -2.77
C PRO A 64 -0.16 8.98 -3.01
N LEU A 65 0.41 8.43 -4.08
CA LEU A 65 1.75 8.74 -4.59
C LEU A 65 1.65 9.09 -6.09
N SER A 66 2.16 10.26 -6.50
CA SER A 66 2.10 10.65 -7.91
C SER A 66 3.15 9.90 -8.75
N TRP A 67 2.90 9.75 -10.05
CA TRP A 67 3.90 9.23 -10.98
C TRP A 67 5.23 9.99 -10.92
N ASP A 68 5.20 11.31 -10.72
CA ASP A 68 6.42 12.12 -10.57
C ASP A 68 7.20 11.77 -9.30
N ARG A 69 6.50 11.47 -8.20
CA ARG A 69 7.15 10.98 -6.97
C ARG A 69 7.74 9.59 -7.18
N VAL A 70 7.03 8.67 -7.84
CA VAL A 70 7.55 7.33 -8.18
C VAL A 70 8.78 7.43 -9.11
N LYS A 71 8.73 8.33 -10.10
CA LYS A 71 9.89 8.61 -10.96
C LYS A 71 11.06 9.18 -10.15
N GLY A 72 10.81 10.14 -9.26
CA GLY A 72 11.85 10.68 -8.37
C GLY A 72 12.51 9.60 -7.50
N ILE A 73 11.75 8.58 -7.08
CA ILE A 73 12.30 7.42 -6.36
C ILE A 73 13.23 6.58 -7.27
N SER A 74 12.87 6.36 -8.54
CA SER A 74 13.75 5.65 -9.49
C SER A 74 15.08 6.37 -9.72
N GLU A 75 15.10 7.70 -9.54
CA GLU A 75 16.26 8.59 -9.69
C GLU A 75 16.94 8.89 -8.34
N PHE A 76 16.62 8.15 -7.27
CA PHE A 76 17.16 8.33 -5.91
C PHE A 76 16.97 9.72 -5.28
N ARG A 77 15.99 10.52 -5.76
CA ARG A 77 15.62 11.81 -5.15
C ARG A 77 14.84 11.66 -3.83
N SER A 78 14.59 10.43 -3.40
CA SER A 78 13.93 10.08 -2.14
C SER A 78 14.52 8.77 -1.63
N PRO A 79 14.77 8.64 -0.31
CA PRO A 79 15.26 7.40 0.30
C PRO A 79 14.19 6.31 0.42
N LEU A 80 12.96 6.57 -0.03
CA LEU A 80 11.84 5.61 0.00
C LEU A 80 11.90 4.61 -1.17
N THR A 81 13.10 4.18 -1.57
CA THR A 81 13.33 3.22 -2.68
C THR A 81 12.52 1.92 -2.59
N PRO A 82 12.22 1.36 -1.39
CA PRO A 82 11.34 0.19 -1.28
C PRO A 82 9.93 0.40 -1.85
N LEU A 83 9.42 1.65 -1.92
CA LEU A 83 8.15 1.96 -2.56
C LEU A 83 8.16 1.67 -4.07
N LEU A 84 9.32 1.53 -4.71
CA LEU A 84 9.41 1.13 -6.12
C LEU A 84 10.02 -0.27 -6.26
N GLY A 85 11.11 -0.53 -5.53
CA GLY A 85 11.90 -1.74 -5.67
C GLY A 85 11.36 -2.97 -4.94
N ASN A 86 10.52 -2.81 -3.90
CA ASN A 86 10.07 -3.91 -3.04
C ASN A 86 8.57 -3.84 -2.74
N VAL A 87 7.77 -3.93 -3.80
CA VAL A 87 6.32 -3.84 -3.71
C VAL A 87 5.63 -5.09 -4.24
N LYS A 88 4.43 -5.34 -3.73
CA LYS A 88 3.45 -6.23 -4.34
C LYS A 88 2.40 -5.38 -5.06
N VAL A 89 2.31 -5.53 -6.39
CA VAL A 89 1.24 -4.90 -7.18
C VAL A 89 -0.08 -5.61 -6.87
N LEU A 90 -1.03 -4.89 -6.28
CA LEU A 90 -2.38 -5.41 -5.97
C LEU A 90 -3.38 -5.12 -7.09
N TYR A 91 -3.19 -4.01 -7.81
CA TYR A 91 -4.05 -3.55 -8.90
C TYR A 91 -3.26 -2.73 -9.92
N SER A 92 -3.62 -2.86 -11.20
CA SER A 92 -3.24 -1.94 -12.26
C SER A 92 -4.43 -1.74 -13.20
N ASP A 93 -4.69 -0.50 -13.60
CA ASP A 93 -5.85 -0.13 -14.39
C ASP A 93 -5.69 -0.50 -15.87
N THR A 94 -4.48 -0.29 -16.43
CA THR A 94 -4.17 -0.64 -17.82
C THR A 94 -2.79 -1.30 -17.94
N VAL A 95 -2.54 -2.00 -19.05
CA VAL A 95 -1.25 -2.63 -19.30
C VAL A 95 -0.15 -1.58 -19.39
N GLU A 96 -0.45 -0.41 -19.96
CA GLU A 96 0.48 0.72 -20.07
C GLU A 96 0.87 1.29 -18.70
N ASP A 97 -0.05 1.31 -17.73
CA ASP A 97 0.27 1.70 -16.35
C ASP A 97 1.25 0.71 -15.71
N LEU A 98 1.00 -0.60 -15.89
CA LEU A 98 1.89 -1.65 -15.40
C LEU A 98 3.26 -1.60 -16.07
N ASP A 99 3.30 -1.47 -17.40
CA ASP A 99 4.53 -1.39 -18.19
C ASP A 99 5.33 -0.12 -17.81
N ARG A 100 4.66 1.01 -17.58
CA ARG A 100 5.28 2.25 -17.08
C ARG A 100 5.94 2.03 -15.72
N PHE A 101 5.27 1.34 -14.79
CA PHE A 101 5.84 1.04 -13.48
C PHE A 101 7.05 0.11 -13.59
N GLN A 102 6.94 -0.94 -14.41
CA GLN A 102 8.03 -1.87 -14.66
C GLN A 102 9.23 -1.19 -15.33
N GLN A 103 8.99 -0.22 -16.21
CA GLN A 103 10.06 0.59 -16.79
C GLN A 103 10.79 1.39 -15.69
N LEU A 104 10.06 2.03 -14.77
CA LEU A 104 10.70 2.73 -13.64
C LEU A 104 11.48 1.79 -12.72
N GLN A 105 11.02 0.53 -12.55
CA GLN A 105 11.79 -0.48 -11.84
C GLN A 105 13.07 -0.86 -12.60
N GLN A 106 13.03 -0.94 -13.93
CA GLN A 106 14.23 -1.18 -14.75
C GLN A 106 15.19 0.01 -14.68
N ASP A 107 14.69 1.24 -14.75
CA ASP A 107 15.48 2.46 -14.61
C ASP A 107 16.20 2.49 -13.25
N LEU A 108 15.49 2.13 -12.17
CA LEU A 108 16.09 1.95 -10.85
C LEU A 108 17.24 0.93 -10.85
N GLN A 109 17.08 -0.23 -11.52
CA GLN A 109 18.14 -1.22 -11.63
C GLN A 109 19.34 -0.74 -12.48
N CYS A 110 19.07 0.02 -13.54
CA CYS A 110 20.11 0.65 -14.35
C CYS A 110 20.93 1.64 -13.52
N HIS A 111 20.28 2.51 -12.75
CA HIS A 111 20.97 3.43 -11.83
C HIS A 111 21.77 2.68 -10.77
N LEU A 112 21.19 1.66 -10.13
CA LEU A 112 21.91 0.82 -9.16
C LEU A 112 23.17 0.20 -9.78
N SER A 113 23.13 -0.17 -11.05
CA SER A 113 24.27 -0.78 -11.75
C SER A 113 25.34 0.24 -12.17
N ASP A 114 25.03 1.54 -12.18
CA ASP A 114 25.96 2.62 -12.50
C ASP A 114 26.67 3.13 -11.24
N SER A 115 27.92 2.70 -11.03
CA SER A 115 28.71 3.10 -9.87
C SER A 115 28.98 4.60 -9.80
N THR A 116 29.08 5.29 -10.95
CA THR A 116 29.37 6.74 -10.99
C THR A 116 28.14 7.52 -10.54
N PHE A 117 26.98 7.15 -11.07
CA PHE A 117 25.70 7.71 -10.65
C PHE A 117 25.46 7.48 -9.16
N MET A 118 25.61 6.24 -8.68
CA MET A 118 25.37 5.90 -7.27
C MET A 118 26.35 6.58 -6.32
N HIS A 119 27.60 6.79 -6.75
CA HIS A 119 28.56 7.58 -5.99
C HIS A 119 28.10 9.04 -5.84
N GLN A 120 27.58 9.66 -6.91
CA GLN A 120 27.04 11.01 -6.84
C GLN A 120 25.84 11.11 -5.87
N VAL A 121 24.93 10.13 -5.88
CA VAL A 121 23.81 10.04 -4.93
C VAL A 121 24.31 9.88 -3.49
N ALA A 122 25.40 9.11 -3.28
CA ALA A 122 26.04 8.99 -1.97
C ALA A 122 26.59 10.34 -1.47
N LEU A 123 27.20 11.13 -2.34
CA LEU A 123 27.69 12.47 -2.03
C LEU A 123 26.56 13.45 -1.69
N GLU A 124 25.41 13.36 -2.36
CA GLU A 124 24.23 14.16 -2.02
C GLU A 124 23.72 13.83 -0.61
N SER A 125 23.68 12.54 -0.25
CA SER A 125 23.31 12.09 1.10
C SER A 125 24.33 12.53 2.16
N LEU A 126 25.62 12.54 1.82
CA LEU A 126 26.68 13.10 2.68
C LEU A 126 26.46 14.60 2.92
N SER A 127 26.09 15.35 1.89
CA SER A 127 25.81 16.79 2.01
C SER A 127 24.60 17.09 2.90
N GLU A 128 23.55 16.27 2.80
CA GLU A 128 22.41 16.34 3.72
C GLU A 128 22.87 16.07 5.16
N ALA A 129 23.65 15.01 5.37
CA ALA A 129 24.20 14.68 6.68
C ALA A 129 25.07 15.81 7.25
N ALA A 130 25.88 16.48 6.43
CA ALA A 130 26.68 17.62 6.86
C ALA A 130 25.80 18.76 7.41
N SER A 131 24.68 19.04 6.75
CA SER A 131 23.71 20.05 7.21
C SER A 131 23.06 19.66 8.54
N LEU A 132 22.76 18.37 8.73
CA LEU A 132 22.21 17.84 9.98
C LEU A 132 23.23 17.89 11.11
N VAL A 133 24.50 17.55 10.85
CA VAL A 133 25.59 17.66 11.83
C VAL A 133 25.83 19.12 12.22
N ALA A 134 25.77 20.06 11.26
CA ALA A 134 25.86 21.49 11.59
C ALA A 134 24.76 21.93 12.56
N ARG A 135 23.53 21.41 12.43
CA ARG A 135 22.43 21.64 13.38
C ARG A 135 22.66 20.96 14.73
N LEU A 136 23.19 19.74 14.74
CA LEU A 136 23.60 19.04 15.97
C LEU A 136 24.60 19.89 16.78
N LEU A 137 25.58 20.50 16.13
CA LEU A 137 26.58 21.32 16.81
C LEU A 137 25.99 22.60 17.42
N GLN A 138 24.98 23.18 16.77
CA GLN A 138 24.28 24.39 17.21
C GLN A 138 23.17 24.13 18.22
N ALA A 139 22.70 22.89 18.37
CA ALA A 139 21.59 22.56 19.25
C ALA A 139 21.97 22.72 20.73
N ASP A 140 21.02 23.25 21.51
CA ASP A 140 21.21 23.64 22.92
C ASP A 140 20.83 22.53 23.90
N THR A 141 19.87 21.67 23.54
CA THR A 141 19.36 20.61 24.40
C THR A 141 19.78 19.22 23.92
N LEU A 142 19.86 18.25 24.84
CA LEU A 142 20.16 16.85 24.48
C LEU A 142 19.11 16.25 23.55
N GLY A 143 17.83 16.59 23.69
CA GLY A 143 16.76 16.11 22.80
C GLY A 143 17.00 16.55 21.35
N GLN A 144 17.20 17.84 21.13
CA GLN A 144 17.54 18.39 19.81
C GLN A 144 18.82 17.78 19.23
N GLN A 145 19.86 17.64 20.06
CA GLN A 145 21.11 17.01 19.63
C GLN A 145 20.89 15.56 19.18
N ARG A 146 20.14 14.76 19.95
CA ARG A 146 19.78 13.38 19.57
C ARG A 146 18.97 13.33 18.29
N ARG A 147 18.03 14.26 18.08
CA ARG A 147 17.25 14.35 16.84
C ARG A 147 18.16 14.54 15.63
N TRP A 148 19.03 15.55 15.69
CA TRP A 148 19.92 15.86 14.57
C TRP A 148 20.96 14.78 14.35
N ALA A 149 21.52 14.20 15.42
CA ALA A 149 22.44 13.07 15.33
C ALA A 149 21.76 11.83 14.71
N GLY A 150 20.54 11.51 15.14
CA GLY A 150 19.78 10.38 14.59
C GLY A 150 19.47 10.55 13.10
N ASN A 151 19.01 11.73 12.67
CA ASN A 151 18.79 12.02 11.26
C ASN A 151 20.11 11.97 10.47
N ALA A 152 21.20 12.52 10.99
CA ALA A 152 22.50 12.47 10.34
C ALA A 152 22.98 11.02 10.15
N ILE A 153 22.80 10.17 11.15
CA ILE A 153 23.16 8.75 11.04
C ILE A 153 22.34 8.05 9.94
N LEU A 154 21.04 8.32 9.83
CA LEU A 154 20.20 7.74 8.77
C LEU A 154 20.68 8.19 7.37
N ALA A 155 20.99 9.47 7.19
CA ALA A 155 21.52 10.00 5.94
C ALA A 155 22.90 9.40 5.59
N LEU A 156 23.81 9.28 6.57
CA LEU A 156 25.13 8.66 6.37
C LEU A 156 25.04 7.16 6.07
N ALA A 157 24.11 6.46 6.71
CA ALA A 157 23.84 5.05 6.41
C ALA A 157 23.29 4.87 4.98
N ASN A 158 22.49 5.82 4.47
CA ASN A 158 22.08 5.84 3.07
C ASN A 158 23.26 6.10 2.14
N ALA A 159 24.13 7.06 2.45
CA ALA A 159 25.33 7.34 1.65
C ALA A 159 26.20 6.08 1.48
N ILE A 160 26.40 5.31 2.55
CA ILE A 160 27.15 4.05 2.50
C ILE A 160 26.40 3.00 1.67
N ALA A 161 25.09 2.86 1.82
CA ALA A 161 24.30 1.92 1.02
C ALA A 161 24.41 2.26 -0.48
N TYR A 162 24.33 3.54 -0.84
CA TYR A 162 24.44 4.00 -2.21
C TYR A 162 25.84 3.76 -2.79
N GLU A 163 26.92 3.96 -2.03
CA GLU A 163 28.28 3.59 -2.45
C GLU A 163 28.46 2.06 -2.64
N ASN A 164 27.62 1.26 -1.98
CA ASN A 164 27.49 -0.18 -2.19
C ASN A 164 26.52 -0.54 -3.32
N GLN A 165 26.03 0.45 -4.09
CA GLN A 165 25.08 0.24 -5.18
C GLN A 165 23.81 -0.48 -4.71
N THR A 166 23.33 -0.11 -3.51
CA THR A 166 22.17 -0.74 -2.88
C THR A 166 21.36 0.24 -2.03
N TYR A 167 20.27 -0.24 -1.44
CA TYR A 167 19.40 0.49 -0.53
C TYR A 167 18.74 -0.49 0.46
N TYR A 168 18.17 0.03 1.55
CA TYR A 168 17.61 -0.80 2.61
C TYR A 168 16.21 -1.35 2.25
N THR A 169 16.12 -2.65 1.94
CA THR A 169 14.86 -3.31 1.56
C THR A 169 14.01 -3.77 2.76
N ARG A 170 14.65 -3.94 3.94
CA ARG A 170 14.02 -4.47 5.17
C ARG A 170 13.53 -3.38 6.13
N GLY A 171 13.49 -2.14 5.67
CA GLY A 171 13.04 -0.97 6.43
C GLY A 171 13.97 -0.60 7.60
N LEU A 172 13.61 0.48 8.31
CA LEU A 172 14.44 1.04 9.38
C LEU A 172 14.71 0.07 10.53
N LYS A 173 13.78 -0.85 10.81
CA LYS A 173 13.91 -1.85 11.89
C LYS A 173 15.11 -2.78 11.71
N LYS A 174 15.51 -3.05 10.46
CA LYS A 174 16.63 -3.94 10.12
C LYS A 174 17.82 -3.21 9.51
N GLN A 175 17.72 -1.89 9.32
CA GLN A 175 18.75 -1.07 8.68
C GLN A 175 20.14 -1.22 9.33
N ARG A 176 20.25 -1.26 10.67
CA ARG A 176 21.54 -1.45 11.34
C ARG A 176 22.15 -2.84 11.13
N GLU A 177 21.31 -3.86 10.99
CA GLU A 177 21.74 -5.23 10.65
C GLU A 177 22.16 -5.31 9.19
N ASP A 178 21.39 -4.71 8.27
CA ASP A 178 21.72 -4.59 6.84
C ASP A 178 23.05 -3.86 6.62
N LEU A 179 23.21 -2.70 7.25
CA LEU A 179 24.42 -1.87 7.18
C LEU A 179 25.67 -2.66 7.59
N ALA A 180 25.56 -3.54 8.59
CA ALA A 180 26.68 -4.35 9.06
C ALA A 180 27.12 -5.44 8.07
N GLN A 181 26.28 -5.77 7.09
CA GLN A 181 26.53 -6.79 6.08
C GLN A 181 26.97 -6.20 4.73
N LEU A 182 27.05 -4.86 4.62
CA LEU A 182 27.52 -4.22 3.40
C LEU A 182 29.01 -4.52 3.16
N ALA A 183 29.36 -4.74 1.89
CA ALA A 183 30.70 -5.14 1.49
C ALA A 183 31.73 -4.01 1.71
N LYS A 184 31.34 -2.77 1.43
CA LYS A 184 32.15 -1.56 1.69
C LYS A 184 31.58 -0.83 2.91
N LEU A 185 32.41 -0.60 3.93
CA LEU A 185 31.99 0.09 5.15
C LEU A 185 33.21 0.77 5.81
N PRO A 186 33.11 2.03 6.27
CA PRO A 186 34.20 2.64 7.03
C PRO A 186 34.44 1.87 8.33
N SER A 187 35.71 1.58 8.63
CA SER A 187 36.12 0.63 9.69
C SER A 187 35.54 0.91 11.08
N ARG A 188 35.29 2.18 11.42
CA ARG A 188 34.75 2.62 12.71
C ARG A 188 33.30 3.10 12.65
N PHE A 189 32.65 3.04 11.49
CA PHE A 189 31.30 3.58 11.30
C PHE A 189 30.30 2.97 12.28
N LEU A 190 30.28 1.64 12.38
CA LEU A 190 29.38 0.92 13.29
C LEU A 190 29.67 1.25 14.76
N GLN A 191 30.94 1.40 15.13
CA GLN A 191 31.35 1.78 16.48
C GLN A 191 30.86 3.18 16.83
N ARG A 192 30.97 4.14 15.90
CA ARG A 192 30.52 5.53 16.08
C ARG A 192 29.01 5.64 16.12
N TYR A 193 28.31 4.93 15.23
CA TYR A 193 26.86 4.74 15.28
C TYR A 193 26.44 4.31 16.69
N ASP A 194 27.04 3.23 17.17
CA ASP A 194 26.75 2.60 18.45
C ASP A 194 27.13 3.49 19.65
N ALA A 195 28.11 4.38 19.50
CA ALA A 195 28.48 5.38 20.50
C ALA A 195 27.42 6.48 20.60
N ILE A 196 26.92 7.01 19.48
CA ILE A 196 25.84 8.01 19.46
C ILE A 196 24.58 7.46 20.13
N LEU A 197 24.20 6.21 19.82
CA LEU A 197 23.06 5.55 20.47
C LEU A 197 23.21 5.45 21.99
N ARG A 198 24.44 5.39 22.51
CA ARG A 198 24.75 5.24 23.94
C ARG A 198 25.10 6.56 24.62
N ALA A 199 25.20 7.66 23.89
CA ALA A 199 25.66 8.92 24.44
C ALA A 199 24.63 9.51 25.44
N THR A 200 25.14 9.92 26.60
CA THR A 200 24.35 10.52 27.68
C THR A 200 24.62 12.01 27.85
N ASP A 201 25.57 12.56 27.10
CA ASP A 201 26.05 13.93 27.22
C ASP A 201 26.27 14.57 25.84
N SER A 202 26.34 15.91 25.85
CA SER A 202 26.42 16.72 24.64
C SER A 202 27.75 16.58 23.91
N GLU A 203 28.85 16.49 24.66
CA GLU A 203 30.19 16.43 24.11
C GLU A 203 30.37 15.16 23.26
N SER A 204 29.95 14.02 23.80
CA SER A 204 29.98 12.73 23.11
C SER A 204 29.14 12.74 21.84
N LEU A 205 27.89 13.25 21.90
CA LEU A 205 27.01 13.34 20.72
C LEU A 205 27.64 14.19 19.60
N LYS A 206 28.13 15.39 19.94
CA LYS A 206 28.73 16.31 18.97
C LYS A 206 30.01 15.74 18.37
N LYS A 207 30.89 15.16 19.22
CA LYS A 207 32.14 14.53 18.80
C LYS A 207 31.91 13.34 17.89
N ASP A 208 31.10 12.36 18.31
CA ASP A 208 30.89 11.15 17.51
C ASP A 208 30.06 11.45 16.24
N GLY A 209 29.15 12.44 16.27
CA GLY A 209 28.46 12.92 15.06
C GLY A 209 29.41 13.55 14.03
N LEU A 210 30.36 14.38 14.48
CA LEU A 210 31.41 14.96 13.62
C LEU A 210 32.34 13.88 13.05
N LEU A 211 32.80 12.95 13.88
CA LEU A 211 33.68 11.87 13.45
C LEU A 211 32.99 10.94 12.44
N LEU A 212 31.71 10.62 12.65
CA LEU A 212 30.94 9.80 11.72
C LEU A 212 30.82 10.46 10.34
N LEU A 213 30.56 11.78 10.30
CA LEU A 213 30.55 12.56 9.05
C LEU A 213 31.92 12.54 8.37
N TRP A 214 32.99 12.82 9.12
CA TRP A 214 34.35 12.86 8.60
C TRP A 214 34.79 11.50 8.01
N GLU A 215 34.60 10.42 8.76
CA GLU A 215 34.96 9.07 8.33
C GLU A 215 34.18 8.66 7.07
N THR A 216 32.94 9.10 6.93
CA THR A 216 32.14 8.85 5.72
C THR A 216 32.62 9.70 4.54
N ALA A 217 32.97 10.97 4.77
CA ALA A 217 33.53 11.84 3.73
C ALA A 217 34.88 11.32 3.20
N GLU A 218 35.74 10.81 4.08
CA GLU A 218 36.99 10.14 3.72
C GLU A 218 36.72 8.86 2.90
N PHE A 219 35.79 8.03 3.37
CA PHE A 219 35.38 6.80 2.68
C PHE A 219 34.85 7.08 1.26
N LEU A 220 34.08 8.16 1.08
CA LEU A 220 33.57 8.60 -0.22
C LEU A 220 34.58 9.46 -1.01
N GLN A 221 35.81 9.62 -0.54
CA GLN A 221 36.85 10.43 -1.21
C GLN A 221 36.43 11.89 -1.49
N TYR A 222 35.47 12.43 -0.72
CA TYR A 222 34.91 13.77 -0.92
C TYR A 222 35.90 14.90 -0.61
N LEU A 223 36.93 14.64 0.22
CA LEU A 223 37.90 15.64 0.68
C LEU A 223 38.81 16.21 -0.44
N ASN A 224 38.60 15.82 -1.70
CA ASN A 224 39.31 16.31 -2.88
C ASN A 224 38.45 17.22 -3.80
N GLU A 225 37.19 17.50 -3.46
CA GLU A 225 36.23 18.25 -4.28
C GLU A 225 35.90 19.64 -3.67
N PRO A 226 35.86 20.76 -4.42
CA PRO A 226 35.83 22.11 -3.84
C PRO A 226 34.46 22.69 -3.49
N THR A 227 33.34 21.98 -3.67
CA THR A 227 32.02 22.62 -3.56
C THR A 227 31.01 21.85 -2.72
N LEU A 228 30.55 22.52 -1.66
CA LEU A 228 29.32 22.19 -0.95
C LEU A 228 28.12 22.66 -1.81
N PRO A 229 27.15 21.79 -2.14
CA PRO A 229 25.95 22.24 -2.82
C PRO A 229 25.12 23.15 -1.89
N HIS A 230 24.68 24.29 -2.44
CA HIS A 230 23.84 25.25 -1.75
C HIS A 230 22.41 24.69 -1.63
N VAL A 231 21.99 24.31 -0.43
CA VAL A 231 20.59 23.99 -0.14
C VAL A 231 19.85 25.30 0.15
N PRO A 232 18.91 25.74 -0.71
CA PRO A 232 18.17 26.97 -0.45
C PRO A 232 17.37 26.83 0.85
N ALA A 233 17.46 27.86 1.70
CA ALA A 233 16.67 27.94 2.91
C ALA A 233 15.18 27.97 2.54
N ARG A 234 14.41 26.96 2.98
CA ARG A 234 12.95 27.00 2.84
C ARG A 234 12.40 28.04 3.82
N LEU A 235 11.59 28.96 3.30
CA LEU A 235 10.85 29.91 4.13
C LEU A 235 9.92 29.13 5.06
N ARG A 236 9.90 29.49 6.35
CA ARG A 236 8.92 28.94 7.30
C ARG A 236 7.54 29.52 6.95
N PRO A 237 6.52 28.67 6.70
CA PRO A 237 5.14 29.15 6.61
C PRO A 237 4.71 29.82 7.91
N CYS A 238 3.77 30.77 7.84
CA CYS A 238 3.08 31.23 9.05
C CYS A 238 2.25 30.07 9.63
N PRO A 239 2.21 29.90 10.97
CA PRO A 239 1.37 28.90 11.60
C PRO A 239 -0.10 29.08 11.19
N LYS A 240 -0.77 27.97 10.90
CA LYS A 240 -2.20 27.92 10.62
C LYS A 240 -2.96 27.50 11.89
N PRO A 241 -4.24 27.88 12.04
CA PRO A 241 -5.09 27.24 13.04
C PRO A 241 -5.26 25.76 12.70
N PHE A 242 -5.18 24.88 13.70
CA PHE A 242 -5.42 23.44 13.55
C PHE A 242 -6.92 23.12 13.77
N THR A 243 -7.41 22.08 13.10
CA THR A 243 -8.73 21.50 13.36
C THR A 243 -8.60 20.09 13.94
N GLY A 244 -9.55 19.66 14.76
CA GLY A 244 -9.54 18.30 15.32
C GLY A 244 -9.36 17.21 14.26
N ASN A 245 -9.88 17.40 13.04
CA ASN A 245 -9.68 16.49 11.91
C ASN A 245 -8.22 16.43 11.42
N ASP A 246 -7.49 17.56 11.43
CA ASP A 246 -6.06 17.57 11.05
C ASP A 246 -5.25 16.71 12.03
N LEU A 247 -5.51 16.83 13.33
CA LEU A 247 -4.86 16.01 14.35
C LEU A 247 -5.30 14.55 14.28
N ALA A 248 -6.57 14.28 13.99
CA ALA A 248 -7.07 12.92 13.85
C ALA A 248 -6.35 12.20 12.70
N SER A 249 -6.28 12.84 11.53
CA SER A 249 -5.57 12.32 10.35
C SER A 249 -4.10 12.04 10.68
N TRP A 250 -3.40 13.03 11.26
CA TRP A 250 -1.99 12.88 11.64
C TRP A 250 -1.78 11.73 12.64
N TYR A 251 -2.67 11.62 13.64
CA TYR A 251 -2.57 10.61 14.68
C TYR A 251 -2.85 9.20 14.14
N GLU A 252 -3.85 9.04 13.27
CA GLU A 252 -4.20 7.77 12.63
C GLU A 252 -3.05 7.25 11.77
N GLU A 253 -2.37 8.14 11.03
CA GLU A 253 -1.17 7.81 10.25
C GLU A 253 0.03 7.47 11.17
N GLY A 254 0.19 8.23 12.26
CA GLY A 254 1.37 8.18 13.12
C GLY A 254 1.34 7.19 14.29
N VAL A 255 0.20 6.55 14.60
CA VAL A 255 0.03 5.73 15.83
C VAL A 255 1.09 4.62 15.96
N SER A 256 1.49 4.02 14.85
CA SER A 256 2.47 2.93 14.80
C SER A 256 3.87 3.37 15.27
N ALA A 257 4.21 4.66 15.15
CA ALA A 257 5.47 5.18 15.65
C ALA A 257 5.55 5.12 17.19
N PHE A 258 4.45 5.44 17.89
CA PHE A 258 4.36 5.28 19.35
C PHE A 258 4.48 3.81 19.76
N GLN A 259 3.80 2.92 19.04
CA GLN A 259 3.82 1.47 19.33
C GLN A 259 5.22 0.87 19.16
N LYS A 260 5.95 1.30 18.13
CA LYS A 260 7.35 0.88 17.91
C LYS A 260 8.23 1.28 19.09
N ILE A 261 8.03 2.48 19.66
CA ILE A 261 8.75 2.93 20.87
C ILE A 261 8.40 2.04 22.07
N TYR A 262 7.12 1.76 22.31
CA TYR A 262 6.70 0.91 23.43
C TYR A 262 7.25 -0.52 23.32
N HIS A 263 7.13 -1.13 22.15
CA HIS A 263 7.67 -2.46 21.89
C HIS A 263 9.19 -2.50 22.03
N ALA A 264 9.90 -1.49 21.52
CA ALA A 264 11.35 -1.41 21.64
C ALA A 264 11.80 -1.23 23.09
N ALA A 265 11.09 -0.45 23.90
CA ALA A 265 11.37 -0.31 25.31
C ALA A 265 11.15 -1.63 26.08
N GLN A 266 10.05 -2.34 25.81
CA GLN A 266 9.74 -3.64 26.42
C GLN A 266 10.78 -4.72 26.08
N THR A 267 11.29 -4.72 24.85
CA THR A 267 12.26 -5.72 24.35
C THR A 267 13.72 -5.32 24.58
N GLY A 268 13.98 -4.14 25.14
CA GLY A 268 15.35 -3.61 25.31
C GLY A 268 16.05 -3.25 24.00
N ASN A 269 15.31 -3.12 22.90
CA ASN A 269 15.87 -2.81 21.58
C ASN A 269 16.21 -1.32 21.45
N ARG A 270 17.41 -0.94 21.92
CA ARG A 270 17.90 0.44 21.92
C ARG A 270 17.86 1.10 20.54
N PHE A 271 18.31 0.40 19.51
CA PHE A 271 18.37 0.91 18.15
C PHE A 271 16.97 1.28 17.64
N LEU A 272 16.01 0.35 17.75
CA LEU A 272 14.64 0.59 17.30
C LEU A 272 13.97 1.70 18.13
N ALA A 273 14.20 1.74 19.44
CA ALA A 273 13.64 2.78 20.31
C ALA A 273 14.13 4.17 19.89
N PHE A 274 15.44 4.31 19.67
CA PHE A 274 16.05 5.58 19.28
C PHE A 274 15.59 6.04 17.90
N ILE A 275 15.67 5.18 16.87
CA ILE A 275 15.28 5.56 15.50
C ILE A 275 13.77 5.83 15.39
N SER A 276 12.92 5.05 16.07
CA SER A 276 11.48 5.33 16.06
C SER A 276 11.16 6.67 16.71
N ALA A 277 11.85 7.03 17.79
CA ALA A 277 11.70 8.33 18.43
C ALA A 277 12.24 9.49 17.57
N VAL A 278 13.34 9.29 16.84
CA VAL A 278 13.85 10.27 15.86
C VAL A 278 12.84 10.53 14.75
N CYS A 279 12.22 9.49 14.19
CA CYS A 279 11.19 9.64 13.17
C CYS A 279 9.94 10.34 13.72
N LEU A 280 9.45 9.93 14.90
CA LEU A 280 8.26 10.53 15.52
C LEU A 280 8.48 11.99 15.94
N GLU A 281 9.65 12.33 16.49
CA GLU A 281 9.95 13.72 16.84
C GLU A 281 10.08 14.62 15.60
N GLY A 282 10.51 14.03 14.47
CA GLY A 282 10.49 14.67 13.15
C GLY A 282 9.08 15.14 12.78
N THR A 283 8.11 14.22 12.73
CA THR A 283 6.72 14.51 12.36
C THR A 283 6.03 15.42 13.38
N LEU A 284 6.23 15.19 14.69
CA LEU A 284 5.72 16.10 15.73
C LEU A 284 6.19 17.55 15.51
N SER A 285 7.47 17.72 15.16
CA SER A 285 8.03 19.06 15.02
C SER A 285 7.72 19.73 13.69
N GLU A 286 7.66 18.97 12.61
CA GLU A 286 7.41 19.50 11.26
C GLU A 286 5.92 19.71 11.04
N ASP A 287 5.10 18.72 11.38
CA ASP A 287 3.67 18.73 11.07
C ASP A 287 2.84 19.39 12.16
N LEU A 288 3.25 19.31 13.44
CA LEU A 288 2.48 19.93 14.53
C LEU A 288 3.08 21.26 14.99
N CYS A 289 4.35 21.26 15.38
CA CYS A 289 4.98 22.47 15.93
C CYS A 289 5.13 23.57 14.88
N GLN A 290 5.66 23.25 13.69
CA GLN A 290 5.87 24.27 12.64
C GLN A 290 4.57 24.66 11.94
N GLU A 291 3.68 23.71 11.62
CA GLU A 291 2.44 24.04 10.93
C GLU A 291 1.42 24.73 11.83
N PHE A 292 1.27 24.30 13.08
CA PHE A 292 0.25 24.83 14.00
C PHE A 292 0.81 25.73 15.12
N GLY A 293 2.12 25.92 15.17
CA GLY A 293 2.77 26.81 16.15
C GLY A 293 2.83 26.23 17.56
N TRP A 294 2.71 24.91 17.71
CA TRP A 294 2.74 24.23 19.00
C TRP A 294 4.15 24.20 19.62
N PRO A 295 4.27 24.14 20.95
CA PRO A 295 5.57 23.98 21.60
C PRO A 295 6.22 22.64 21.22
N ASP A 296 7.55 22.59 21.33
CA ASP A 296 8.30 21.35 21.11
C ASP A 296 7.93 20.30 22.18
N PHE A 297 7.72 19.06 21.73
CA PHE A 297 7.34 17.95 22.58
C PHE A 297 8.53 17.31 23.32
N ASP A 298 9.77 17.61 22.95
CA ASP A 298 11.02 17.10 23.52
C ASP A 298 10.94 15.60 23.87
N LEU A 299 10.58 14.80 22.87
CA LEU A 299 10.45 13.36 23.00
C LEU A 299 11.82 12.73 23.25
N LEU A 300 12.85 13.14 22.48
CA LEU A 300 14.20 12.61 22.62
C LEU A 300 14.94 13.13 23.85
N GLY A 301 14.46 14.20 24.49
CA GLY A 301 14.99 14.64 25.79
C GLY A 301 14.89 13.54 26.86
N ALA A 302 13.81 12.75 26.83
CA ALA A 302 13.57 11.64 27.75
C ALA A 302 14.30 10.34 27.39
N TYR A 303 14.98 10.27 26.24
CA TYR A 303 15.75 9.08 25.86
C TYR A 303 16.91 8.83 26.85
N ASP A 304 16.99 7.60 27.35
CA ASP A 304 18.08 7.14 28.20
C ASP A 304 18.54 5.76 27.68
N PRO A 305 19.78 5.65 27.19
CA PRO A 305 20.28 4.41 26.58
C PRO A 305 20.39 3.23 27.57
N ASN A 306 20.30 3.51 28.87
CA ASN A 306 20.31 2.54 29.95
C ASN A 306 18.93 2.31 30.57
N ASN A 307 17.92 3.11 30.20
CA ASN A 307 16.55 2.98 30.70
C ASN A 307 15.52 3.47 29.66
N LEU A 308 15.19 2.60 28.69
CA LEU A 308 14.25 2.92 27.61
C LEU A 308 12.82 3.19 28.11
N THR A 309 12.47 2.79 29.33
CA THR A 309 11.16 3.08 29.93
C THR A 309 10.90 4.58 30.05
N LYS A 310 11.94 5.41 30.24
CA LYS A 310 11.79 6.87 30.27
C LYS A 310 11.26 7.43 28.94
N LEU A 311 11.79 6.93 27.83
CA LEU A 311 11.30 7.28 26.49
C LEU A 311 9.86 6.82 26.29
N ALA A 312 9.54 5.58 26.68
CA ALA A 312 8.17 5.06 26.56
C ALA A 312 7.17 5.87 27.40
N VAL A 313 7.53 6.25 28.64
CA VAL A 313 6.69 7.11 29.48
C VAL A 313 6.48 8.47 28.83
N ARG A 314 7.53 9.09 28.27
CA ARG A 314 7.40 10.38 27.56
C ARG A 314 6.53 10.27 26.32
N ALA A 315 6.72 9.23 25.51
CA ALA A 315 5.88 8.95 24.35
C ALA A 315 4.40 8.79 24.76
N ASN A 316 4.12 8.09 25.86
CA ASN A 316 2.76 7.96 26.38
C ASN A 316 2.17 9.28 26.86
N GLN A 317 2.96 10.14 27.52
CA GLN A 317 2.50 11.48 27.91
C GLN A 317 2.12 12.33 26.68
N VAL A 318 2.97 12.32 25.65
CA VAL A 318 2.69 13.02 24.38
C VAL A 318 1.42 12.45 23.75
N GLN A 319 1.33 11.12 23.59
CA GLN A 319 0.15 10.46 23.01
C GLN A 319 -1.14 10.77 23.79
N THR A 320 -1.10 10.70 25.11
CA THR A 320 -2.25 11.00 25.97
C THR A 320 -2.70 12.44 25.79
N HIS A 321 -1.77 13.39 25.70
CA HIS A 321 -2.09 14.79 25.47
C HIS A 321 -2.77 15.00 24.10
N LEU A 322 -2.25 14.37 23.03
CA LEU A 322 -2.87 14.45 21.70
C LEU A 322 -4.29 13.87 21.69
N LEU A 323 -4.52 12.75 22.39
CA LEU A 323 -5.86 12.15 22.52
C LEU A 323 -6.82 13.04 23.31
N GLN A 324 -6.36 13.69 24.38
CA GLN A 324 -7.17 14.67 25.12
C GLN A 324 -7.56 15.87 24.25
N LEU A 325 -6.65 16.37 23.41
CA LEU A 325 -6.97 17.44 22.46
C LEU A 325 -8.05 17.00 21.45
N LEU A 326 -8.02 15.75 20.97
CA LEU A 326 -9.07 15.22 20.11
C LEU A 326 -10.44 15.18 20.81
N GLU A 327 -10.47 14.79 22.09
CA GLU A 327 -11.69 14.80 22.91
C GLU A 327 -12.23 16.23 23.11
N GLU A 328 -11.36 17.19 23.42
CA GLU A 328 -11.69 18.62 23.55
C GLU A 328 -12.24 19.22 22.25
N HIS A 329 -11.72 18.78 21.11
CA HIS A 329 -12.21 19.15 19.79
C HIS A 329 -13.41 18.31 19.30
N HIS A 330 -13.94 17.42 20.14
CA HIS A 330 -15.05 16.52 19.82
C HIS A 330 -14.84 15.74 18.51
N THR A 331 -13.60 15.40 18.20
CA THR A 331 -13.25 14.68 16.97
C THR A 331 -13.04 13.21 17.27
N SER A 332 -13.73 12.35 16.51
CA SER A 332 -13.60 10.90 16.63
C SER A 332 -12.53 10.37 15.70
N LEU A 333 -11.77 9.40 16.19
CA LEU A 333 -10.82 8.64 15.37
C LEU A 333 -11.53 7.53 14.58
N GLN A 334 -11.02 7.21 13.40
CA GLN A 334 -11.35 6.05 12.59
C GLN A 334 -10.75 4.78 13.22
N SER A 335 -11.22 4.42 14.41
CA SER A 335 -10.74 3.27 15.19
C SER A 335 -11.76 2.13 15.21
N PHE A 336 -11.31 0.92 14.91
CA PHE A 336 -12.13 -0.27 14.77
C PHE A 336 -11.61 -1.40 15.67
N ALA A 337 -12.53 -2.09 16.33
CA ALA A 337 -12.21 -3.19 17.25
C ALA A 337 -11.75 -4.48 16.54
N SER A 338 -11.99 -4.60 15.23
CA SER A 338 -11.55 -5.73 14.40
C SER A 338 -11.53 -5.35 12.93
N MET A 339 -10.76 -6.11 12.13
CA MET A 339 -10.80 -6.00 10.67
C MET A 339 -12.22 -6.21 10.12
N GLN A 340 -13.02 -7.07 10.75
CA GLN A 340 -14.41 -7.29 10.36
C GLN A 340 -15.25 -6.01 10.56
N ALA A 341 -15.16 -5.37 11.73
CA ALA A 341 -15.88 -4.12 12.00
C ALA A 341 -15.47 -2.99 11.06
N PHE A 342 -14.18 -2.91 10.72
CA PHE A 342 -13.69 -2.00 9.69
C PHE A 342 -14.35 -2.28 8.34
N VAL A 343 -14.30 -3.52 7.84
CA VAL A 343 -14.88 -3.87 6.54
C VAL A 343 -16.39 -3.60 6.53
N GLU A 344 -17.12 -3.97 7.59
CA GLU A 344 -18.57 -3.71 7.72
C GLU A 344 -18.89 -2.21 7.64
N ALA A 345 -18.12 -1.35 8.31
CA ALA A 345 -18.30 0.10 8.23
C ALA A 345 -18.02 0.68 6.83
N GLN A 346 -17.18 0.00 6.02
CA GLN A 346 -16.83 0.40 4.66
C GLN A 346 -17.70 -0.27 3.56
N GLN A 347 -18.60 -1.19 3.94
CA GLN A 347 -19.47 -1.87 2.98
C GLN A 347 -20.66 -1.00 2.60
N ILE A 348 -20.88 -0.87 1.29
CA ILE A 348 -22.22 -0.56 0.76
C ILE A 348 -23.02 -1.84 0.95
N THR A 349 -24.06 -1.78 1.77
CA THR A 349 -24.91 -2.92 2.14
C THR A 349 -25.39 -3.65 0.89
N LEU A 350 -24.86 -4.86 0.66
CA LEU A 350 -25.44 -5.80 -0.29
C LEU A 350 -26.17 -6.86 0.55
N PRO A 351 -27.41 -7.23 0.19
CA PRO A 351 -28.22 -8.09 1.02
C PRO A 351 -27.52 -9.43 1.26
N GLU A 352 -27.28 -9.74 2.53
CA GLU A 352 -26.37 -10.81 2.96
C GLU A 352 -26.91 -12.22 2.77
N ASP A 353 -28.22 -12.37 2.60
CA ASP A 353 -28.86 -13.63 2.26
C ASP A 353 -29.94 -13.41 1.20
N ILE A 354 -29.86 -14.16 0.10
CA ILE A 354 -30.91 -14.23 -0.90
C ILE A 354 -31.72 -15.51 -0.67
N GLU A 355 -33.02 -15.45 -0.92
CA GLU A 355 -33.80 -16.66 -1.10
C GLU A 355 -33.47 -17.26 -2.47
N PHE A 356 -33.11 -18.55 -2.52
CA PHE A 356 -32.87 -19.21 -3.80
C PHE A 356 -34.20 -19.49 -4.50
N HIS A 357 -34.36 -18.99 -5.72
CA HIS A 357 -35.59 -19.16 -6.50
C HIS A 357 -35.67 -20.53 -7.17
N ASP A 358 -36.90 -20.99 -7.46
CA ASP A 358 -37.09 -22.18 -8.30
C ASP A 358 -36.47 -21.99 -9.69
N THR A 359 -35.83 -23.04 -10.18
CA THR A 359 -35.09 -23.04 -11.46
C THR A 359 -35.65 -24.05 -12.46
N SER A 360 -36.73 -24.74 -12.13
CA SER A 360 -37.33 -25.80 -12.96
C SER A 360 -37.76 -25.33 -14.35
N HIS A 361 -38.06 -24.03 -14.50
CA HIS A 361 -38.53 -23.38 -15.70
C HIS A 361 -37.41 -22.94 -16.68
N LEU A 362 -36.13 -23.13 -16.34
CA LEU A 362 -35.00 -22.67 -17.17
C LEU A 362 -34.73 -23.62 -18.36
N CYS A 363 -35.60 -23.59 -19.37
CA CYS A 363 -35.44 -24.29 -20.64
C CYS A 363 -35.91 -23.45 -21.84
N ASP A 364 -35.38 -23.72 -23.03
CA ASP A 364 -35.80 -23.07 -24.30
C ASP A 364 -36.34 -24.05 -25.35
N GLY A 365 -36.55 -25.32 -24.97
CA GLY A 365 -37.00 -26.40 -25.84
C GLY A 365 -35.87 -27.18 -26.52
N GLU A 366 -34.65 -26.64 -26.58
CA GLU A 366 -33.46 -27.36 -27.05
C GLU A 366 -32.53 -27.74 -25.89
N ILE A 367 -32.37 -26.82 -24.94
CA ILE A 367 -31.58 -27.04 -23.74
C ILE A 367 -32.36 -26.69 -22.47
N ARG A 368 -31.92 -27.29 -21.36
CA ARG A 368 -32.34 -26.96 -20.00
C ARG A 368 -31.14 -26.76 -19.09
N LEU A 369 -31.27 -25.83 -18.16
CA LEU A 369 -30.33 -25.67 -17.06
C LEU A 369 -30.80 -26.51 -15.87
N LYS A 370 -30.18 -27.67 -15.68
CA LYS A 370 -30.47 -28.55 -14.52
C LYS A 370 -29.61 -28.10 -13.35
N LEU A 371 -30.24 -27.66 -12.26
CA LEU A 371 -29.54 -27.27 -11.04
C LEU A 371 -28.73 -28.44 -10.49
N GLU A 372 -27.43 -28.22 -10.33
CA GLU A 372 -26.48 -29.17 -9.74
C GLU A 372 -26.31 -28.88 -8.25
N SER A 373 -26.07 -27.61 -7.90
CA SER A 373 -25.91 -27.18 -6.51
C SER A 373 -26.11 -25.67 -6.36
N GLN A 374 -26.27 -25.24 -5.12
CA GLN A 374 -26.31 -23.84 -4.70
C GLN A 374 -25.22 -23.62 -3.65
N ALA A 375 -24.63 -22.43 -3.65
CA ALA A 375 -23.70 -22.00 -2.62
C ALA A 375 -24.21 -20.71 -2.01
N ALA A 376 -24.37 -20.69 -0.69
CA ALA A 376 -24.69 -19.48 0.06
C ALA A 376 -23.55 -18.44 -0.04
N ASN A 377 -23.84 -17.23 0.42
CA ASN A 377 -22.84 -16.18 0.56
C ASN A 377 -21.66 -16.67 1.42
N ASN A 378 -20.43 -16.37 1.02
CA ASN A 378 -19.25 -16.58 1.86
C ASN A 378 -18.32 -15.36 1.75
N PRO A 379 -18.61 -14.31 2.54
CA PRO A 379 -17.84 -13.07 2.51
C PRO A 379 -16.36 -13.27 2.82
N SER A 380 -16.01 -14.22 3.71
CA SER A 380 -14.62 -14.53 4.09
C SER A 380 -13.76 -15.06 2.95
N LYS A 381 -14.38 -15.56 1.88
CA LYS A 381 -13.71 -16.02 0.65
C LYS A 381 -14.00 -15.10 -0.55
N GLY A 382 -14.66 -13.97 -0.31
CA GLY A 382 -15.20 -13.10 -1.35
C GLY A 382 -16.16 -13.80 -2.31
N PHE A 383 -16.87 -14.84 -1.87
CA PHE A 383 -17.88 -15.50 -2.69
C PHE A 383 -19.25 -14.92 -2.40
N VAL A 384 -20.01 -14.65 -3.45
CA VAL A 384 -21.42 -14.27 -3.37
C VAL A 384 -22.30 -15.52 -3.59
N PRO A 385 -23.59 -15.48 -3.22
CA PRO A 385 -24.51 -16.57 -3.52
C PRO A 385 -24.46 -17.00 -4.99
N ALA A 386 -24.42 -18.30 -5.26
CA ALA A 386 -24.24 -18.80 -6.61
C ALA A 386 -25.09 -20.04 -6.91
N TYR A 387 -25.56 -20.12 -8.14
CA TYR A 387 -26.18 -21.30 -8.73
C TYR A 387 -25.20 -21.99 -9.66
N TYR A 388 -25.11 -23.31 -9.58
CA TYR A 388 -24.33 -24.15 -10.49
C TYR A 388 -25.27 -25.07 -11.26
N PHE A 389 -25.12 -25.10 -12.58
CA PHE A 389 -26.00 -25.84 -13.48
C PHE A 389 -25.21 -26.76 -14.42
N HIS A 390 -25.81 -27.90 -14.74
CA HIS A 390 -25.53 -28.63 -15.96
C HIS A 390 -26.38 -28.09 -17.10
N ILE A 391 -25.75 -27.91 -18.27
CA ILE A 391 -26.46 -27.64 -19.53
C ILE A 391 -26.84 -28.99 -20.12
N VAL A 392 -28.13 -29.29 -20.18
CA VAL A 392 -28.67 -30.57 -20.62
C VAL A 392 -29.42 -30.39 -21.93
N ARG A 393 -29.15 -31.26 -22.91
CA ARG A 393 -29.90 -31.29 -24.18
C ARG A 393 -31.24 -31.99 -23.98
N GLU A 394 -32.33 -31.36 -24.41
CA GLU A 394 -33.69 -31.88 -24.21
C GLU A 394 -33.98 -33.15 -25.03
N SER A 395 -33.36 -33.30 -26.20
CA SER A 395 -33.65 -34.44 -27.10
C SER A 395 -33.29 -35.80 -26.52
N ASP A 396 -32.28 -35.88 -25.66
CA ASP A 396 -31.74 -37.14 -25.15
C ASP A 396 -31.22 -37.08 -23.70
N GLY A 397 -31.37 -35.94 -23.02
CA GLY A 397 -30.95 -35.76 -21.64
C GLY A 397 -29.43 -35.69 -21.44
N GLN A 398 -28.64 -35.56 -22.52
CA GLN A 398 -27.18 -35.54 -22.42
C GLN A 398 -26.67 -34.23 -21.80
N ILE A 399 -25.73 -34.32 -20.86
CA ILE A 399 -25.01 -33.14 -20.32
C ILE A 399 -23.97 -32.69 -21.35
N ILE A 400 -24.17 -31.50 -21.90
CA ILE A 400 -23.37 -30.92 -22.99
C ILE A 400 -22.53 -29.72 -22.55
N GLY A 401 -22.63 -29.32 -21.28
CA GLY A 401 -21.82 -28.27 -20.69
C GLY A 401 -22.19 -27.96 -19.24
N ARG A 402 -21.60 -26.90 -18.71
CA ARG A 402 -21.87 -26.35 -17.37
C ARG A 402 -21.96 -24.84 -17.42
N CYS A 403 -22.74 -24.25 -16.54
CA CYS A 403 -22.76 -22.81 -16.33
C CYS A 403 -23.12 -22.46 -14.88
N ASN A 404 -22.81 -21.25 -14.48
CA ASN A 404 -23.09 -20.75 -13.15
C ASN A 404 -23.50 -19.27 -13.18
N LEU A 405 -24.36 -18.89 -12.24
CA LEU A 405 -24.80 -17.51 -12.03
C LEU A 405 -24.49 -17.11 -10.59
N ARG A 406 -23.75 -16.02 -10.43
CA ARG A 406 -23.35 -15.43 -9.15
C ARG A 406 -24.16 -14.15 -8.90
N ILE A 407 -24.83 -14.08 -7.76
CA ILE A 407 -25.78 -13.03 -7.40
C ILE A 407 -25.11 -11.99 -6.51
N GLY A 408 -25.03 -10.74 -6.97
CA GLY A 408 -24.39 -9.64 -6.26
C GLY A 408 -23.08 -9.19 -6.89
N TYR A 409 -22.40 -8.25 -6.23
CA TYR A 409 -21.16 -7.65 -6.73
C TYR A 409 -20.14 -7.49 -5.61
N ASN A 410 -18.92 -7.96 -5.83
CA ASN A 410 -17.76 -7.68 -4.99
C ASN A 410 -16.50 -7.68 -5.88
N ALA A 411 -15.30 -7.58 -5.28
CA ALA A 411 -14.05 -7.59 -6.04
C ALA A 411 -13.90 -8.83 -6.94
N ASN A 412 -14.24 -10.01 -6.40
CA ASN A 412 -14.16 -11.26 -7.14
C ASN A 412 -15.12 -11.30 -8.32
N ILE A 413 -16.31 -10.69 -8.21
CA ILE A 413 -17.25 -10.55 -9.33
C ILE A 413 -16.80 -9.48 -10.33
N GLU A 414 -16.19 -8.38 -9.85
CA GLU A 414 -15.63 -7.32 -10.70
C GLU A 414 -14.44 -7.79 -11.56
N ILE A 415 -13.82 -8.94 -11.24
CA ILE A 415 -12.85 -9.63 -12.11
C ILE A 415 -13.50 -10.86 -12.78
N GLY A 416 -14.06 -11.79 -12.00
CA GLY A 416 -14.52 -13.11 -12.46
C GLY A 416 -15.88 -13.12 -13.16
N GLY A 417 -16.64 -12.03 -13.09
CA GLY A 417 -17.97 -11.90 -13.69
C GLY A 417 -19.09 -12.60 -12.92
N ASN A 418 -20.34 -12.26 -13.24
CA ASN A 418 -21.54 -12.89 -12.71
C ASN A 418 -21.84 -14.23 -13.38
N ILE A 419 -21.52 -14.37 -14.67
CA ILE A 419 -21.79 -15.60 -15.44
C ILE A 419 -20.49 -16.30 -15.79
N GLY A 420 -20.43 -17.61 -15.50
CA GLY A 420 -19.43 -18.53 -16.05
C GLY A 420 -20.11 -19.62 -16.88
N TYR A 421 -19.48 -20.08 -17.95
CA TYR A 421 -19.96 -21.19 -18.76
C TYR A 421 -18.84 -21.98 -19.42
N THR A 422 -19.10 -23.25 -19.72
CA THR A 422 -18.23 -24.12 -20.52
C THR A 422 -19.09 -25.10 -21.30
N VAL A 423 -18.99 -25.07 -22.62
CA VAL A 423 -19.60 -26.07 -23.52
C VAL A 423 -18.55 -27.13 -23.84
N PHE A 424 -18.91 -28.40 -23.67
CA PHE A 424 -18.00 -29.50 -23.95
C PHE A 424 -17.68 -29.57 -25.44
N GLU A 425 -16.44 -29.97 -25.75
CA GLU A 425 -15.83 -29.84 -27.08
C GLU A 425 -16.69 -30.39 -28.24
N PRO A 426 -17.35 -31.57 -28.14
CA PRO A 426 -18.18 -32.10 -29.22
C PRO A 426 -19.43 -31.27 -29.56
N TYR A 427 -19.83 -30.35 -28.68
CA TYR A 427 -21.08 -29.58 -28.81
C TYR A 427 -20.83 -28.09 -29.02
N ARG A 428 -19.59 -27.66 -29.24
CA ARG A 428 -19.29 -26.24 -29.51
C ARG A 428 -19.80 -25.84 -30.91
N GLY A 429 -19.97 -24.55 -31.14
CA GLY A 429 -20.41 -24.00 -32.44
C GLY A 429 -21.93 -23.95 -32.66
N HIS A 430 -22.73 -24.53 -31.76
CA HIS A 430 -24.21 -24.57 -31.88
C HIS A 430 -24.92 -23.51 -31.01
N HIS A 431 -24.26 -22.39 -30.70
CA HIS A 431 -24.79 -21.29 -29.87
C HIS A 431 -25.29 -21.66 -28.46
N ILE A 432 -24.97 -22.86 -27.96
CA ILE A 432 -25.42 -23.36 -26.65
C ILE A 432 -25.05 -22.40 -25.50
N ALA A 433 -23.85 -21.81 -25.52
CA ALA A 433 -23.44 -20.85 -24.50
C ALA A 433 -24.35 -19.61 -24.46
N ALA A 434 -24.73 -19.07 -25.63
CA ALA A 434 -25.63 -17.93 -25.72
C ALA A 434 -27.04 -18.29 -25.21
N LYS A 435 -27.54 -19.49 -25.53
CA LYS A 435 -28.83 -20.00 -25.04
C LYS A 435 -28.81 -20.14 -23.50
N ALA A 436 -27.77 -20.77 -22.96
CA ALA A 436 -27.61 -20.92 -21.51
C ALA A 436 -27.54 -19.56 -20.82
N CYS A 437 -26.76 -18.61 -21.34
CA CYS A 437 -26.70 -17.26 -20.79
C CYS A 437 -28.08 -16.58 -20.81
N ARG A 438 -28.86 -16.67 -21.89
CA ARG A 438 -30.23 -16.09 -21.97
C ARG A 438 -31.15 -16.64 -20.88
N LEU A 439 -31.09 -17.94 -20.59
CA LEU A 439 -31.85 -18.55 -19.49
C LEU A 439 -31.37 -18.00 -18.13
N LEU A 440 -30.06 -17.85 -17.92
CA LEU A 440 -29.52 -17.23 -16.70
C LEU A 440 -29.94 -15.76 -16.55
N LEU A 441 -30.17 -15.02 -17.64
CA LEU A 441 -30.67 -13.63 -17.56
C LEU A 441 -32.05 -13.56 -16.90
N THR A 442 -32.92 -14.54 -17.17
CA THR A 442 -34.26 -14.61 -16.58
C THR A 442 -34.14 -14.78 -15.06
N LEU A 443 -33.27 -15.70 -14.61
CA LEU A 443 -33.01 -15.90 -13.19
C LEU A 443 -32.36 -14.65 -12.55
N ALA A 444 -31.38 -14.04 -13.22
CA ALA A 444 -30.72 -12.82 -12.74
C ALA A 444 -31.70 -11.66 -12.52
N LYS A 445 -32.65 -11.46 -13.45
CA LYS A 445 -33.72 -10.46 -13.33
C LYS A 445 -34.65 -10.76 -12.15
N SER A 446 -34.95 -12.03 -11.88
CA SER A 446 -35.77 -12.39 -10.71
C SER A 446 -35.10 -12.00 -9.38
N HIS A 447 -33.76 -12.00 -9.34
CA HIS A 447 -32.95 -11.52 -8.20
C HIS A 447 -32.78 -10.00 -8.16
N GLY A 448 -33.43 -9.24 -9.04
CA GLY A 448 -33.34 -7.78 -9.08
C GLY A 448 -31.99 -7.23 -9.58
N LEU A 449 -31.15 -8.05 -10.20
CA LEU A 449 -29.90 -7.56 -10.79
C LEU A 449 -30.19 -6.59 -11.95
N THR A 450 -29.52 -5.46 -11.97
CA THR A 450 -29.70 -4.43 -13.01
C THR A 450 -28.68 -4.53 -14.14
N ARG A 451 -27.53 -5.15 -13.88
CA ARG A 451 -26.47 -5.45 -14.83
C ARG A 451 -25.89 -6.84 -14.60
N LEU A 452 -25.03 -7.31 -15.50
CA LEU A 452 -24.26 -8.54 -15.34
C LEU A 452 -22.89 -8.38 -16.00
N LEU A 453 -21.87 -8.94 -15.37
CA LEU A 453 -20.50 -8.95 -15.87
C LEU A 453 -20.16 -10.34 -16.45
N ILE A 454 -19.52 -10.37 -17.62
CA ILE A 454 -18.98 -11.58 -18.24
C ILE A 454 -17.52 -11.33 -18.59
N THR A 455 -16.63 -12.13 -18.01
CA THR A 455 -15.19 -11.99 -18.23
C THR A 455 -14.65 -13.11 -19.12
N LEU A 456 -13.85 -12.76 -20.12
CA LEU A 456 -13.25 -13.72 -21.06
C LEU A 456 -11.81 -13.33 -21.42
N ARG A 457 -10.99 -14.31 -21.77
CA ARG A 457 -9.63 -14.06 -22.28
C ARG A 457 -9.69 -13.32 -23.62
N PRO A 458 -8.75 -12.39 -23.92
CA PRO A 458 -8.79 -11.60 -25.16
C PRO A 458 -8.85 -12.43 -26.45
N ASN A 459 -8.22 -13.60 -26.46
CA ASN A 459 -8.20 -14.54 -27.59
C ASN A 459 -9.41 -15.51 -27.64
N ASN A 460 -10.35 -15.42 -26.70
CA ASN A 460 -11.54 -16.27 -26.67
C ASN A 460 -12.67 -15.71 -27.56
N GLU A 461 -12.45 -15.79 -28.87
CA GLU A 461 -13.38 -15.32 -29.89
C GLU A 461 -14.79 -15.94 -29.79
N PRO A 462 -14.96 -17.25 -29.51
CA PRO A 462 -16.30 -17.83 -29.28
C PRO A 462 -17.08 -17.17 -28.14
N SER A 463 -16.42 -16.89 -27.01
CA SER A 463 -17.06 -16.18 -25.89
C SER A 463 -17.33 -14.71 -26.22
N ARG A 464 -16.43 -14.03 -26.97
CA ARG A 464 -16.68 -12.67 -27.46
C ARG A 464 -17.96 -12.61 -28.30
N ARG A 465 -18.12 -13.53 -29.26
CA ARG A 465 -19.34 -13.63 -30.08
C ARG A 465 -20.58 -13.90 -29.23
N THR A 466 -20.44 -14.72 -28.18
CA THR A 466 -21.51 -14.98 -27.22
C THR A 466 -21.92 -13.69 -26.49
N CYS A 467 -20.98 -12.92 -25.96
CA CYS A 467 -21.26 -11.63 -25.30
C CYS A 467 -21.96 -10.64 -26.26
N LEU A 468 -21.44 -10.49 -27.48
CA LEU A 468 -22.04 -9.61 -28.49
C LEU A 468 -23.46 -10.05 -28.86
N ALA A 469 -23.70 -11.36 -29.03
CA ALA A 469 -25.03 -11.90 -29.33
C ALA A 469 -26.03 -11.71 -28.18
N LEU A 470 -25.56 -11.54 -26.95
CA LEU A 470 -26.38 -11.20 -25.78
C LEU A 470 -26.68 -9.69 -25.69
N GLY A 471 -26.02 -8.85 -26.50
CA GLY A 471 -26.10 -7.40 -26.39
C GLY A 471 -25.19 -6.81 -25.32
N ALA A 472 -24.21 -7.57 -24.82
CA ALA A 472 -23.24 -7.07 -23.86
C ALA A 472 -22.21 -6.17 -24.56
N THR A 473 -21.83 -5.07 -23.92
CA THR A 473 -20.81 -4.14 -24.42
C THR A 473 -19.49 -4.40 -23.73
N LEU A 474 -18.38 -4.20 -24.43
CA LEU A 474 -17.05 -4.25 -23.81
C LEU A 474 -16.95 -3.09 -22.82
N ARG A 475 -16.84 -3.39 -21.53
CA ARG A 475 -16.74 -2.39 -20.46
C ARG A 475 -15.29 -1.94 -20.29
N ARG A 476 -14.38 -2.90 -20.14
CA ARG A 476 -12.94 -2.64 -19.97
C ARG A 476 -12.12 -3.91 -20.22
N GLU A 477 -10.83 -3.71 -20.44
CA GLU A 477 -9.81 -4.73 -20.26
C GLU A 477 -9.27 -4.63 -18.83
N ILE A 478 -9.10 -5.76 -18.14
CA ILE A 478 -8.62 -5.85 -16.77
C ILE A 478 -7.24 -6.47 -16.80
N VAL A 479 -6.25 -5.79 -16.22
CA VAL A 479 -4.94 -6.35 -15.95
C VAL A 479 -5.05 -7.26 -14.73
N LEU A 480 -4.65 -8.52 -14.88
CA LEU A 480 -4.70 -9.47 -13.80
C LEU A 480 -3.46 -9.32 -12.90
N PRO A 481 -3.63 -9.26 -11.56
CA PRO A 481 -2.50 -9.36 -10.64
C PRO A 481 -1.68 -10.63 -10.94
N PRO A 482 -0.33 -10.60 -10.85
CA PRO A 482 0.50 -11.75 -11.19
C PRO A 482 0.18 -13.04 -10.42
N ASP A 483 -0.35 -12.90 -9.19
CA ASP A 483 -0.75 -14.00 -8.31
C ASP A 483 -2.22 -14.44 -8.50
N HIS A 484 -3.00 -13.76 -9.34
CA HIS A 484 -4.39 -14.14 -9.62
C HIS A 484 -4.45 -15.45 -10.43
N GLU A 485 -5.40 -16.33 -10.12
CA GLU A 485 -5.52 -17.65 -10.76
C GLU A 485 -5.54 -17.58 -12.29
N LEU A 486 -6.32 -16.64 -12.84
CA LEU A 486 -6.44 -16.40 -14.28
C LEU A 486 -5.13 -15.91 -14.94
N ALA A 487 -4.21 -15.31 -14.18
CA ALA A 487 -2.96 -14.75 -14.70
C ALA A 487 -2.00 -15.81 -15.26
N ARG A 488 -2.19 -17.08 -14.86
CA ARG A 488 -1.42 -18.23 -15.36
C ARG A 488 -1.53 -18.45 -16.87
N THR A 489 -2.60 -17.96 -17.50
CA THR A 489 -2.87 -18.23 -18.93
C THR A 489 -3.05 -16.98 -19.78
N SER A 490 -3.19 -15.81 -19.17
CA SER A 490 -3.32 -14.52 -19.85
C SER A 490 -2.96 -13.39 -18.89
N ARG A 491 -2.27 -12.34 -19.36
CA ARG A 491 -1.99 -11.15 -18.53
C ARG A 491 -3.23 -10.28 -18.30
N THR A 492 -4.17 -10.33 -19.24
CA THR A 492 -5.39 -9.53 -19.20
C THR A 492 -6.63 -10.38 -19.46
N VAL A 493 -7.78 -9.85 -19.07
CA VAL A 493 -9.10 -10.36 -19.43
C VAL A 493 -10.00 -9.22 -19.89
N LEU A 494 -10.89 -9.51 -20.82
CA LEU A 494 -11.91 -8.58 -21.27
C LEU A 494 -13.16 -8.76 -20.43
N GLN A 495 -13.65 -7.66 -19.87
CA GLN A 495 -14.91 -7.63 -19.15
C GLN A 495 -15.99 -7.00 -20.01
N PHE A 496 -17.04 -7.77 -20.25
CA PHE A 496 -18.27 -7.30 -20.89
C PHE A 496 -19.33 -7.02 -19.83
N GLU A 497 -20.12 -5.98 -20.04
CA GLU A 497 -21.27 -5.63 -19.21
C GLU A 497 -22.55 -5.78 -20.02
N LEU A 498 -23.57 -6.35 -19.39
CA LEU A 498 -24.91 -6.48 -19.94
C LEU A 498 -25.90 -5.77 -19.02
N THR A 499 -26.57 -4.74 -19.52
CA THR A 499 -27.65 -4.05 -18.80
C THR A 499 -28.97 -4.80 -18.96
N LEU A 500 -29.60 -5.18 -17.85
CA LEU A 500 -30.83 -6.00 -17.86
C LEU A 500 -32.11 -5.17 -18.07
N TYR A 501 -32.07 -3.88 -17.74
CA TYR A 501 -33.15 -2.90 -17.94
C TYR A 501 -32.60 -1.67 -18.69
N PRO A 502 -32.37 -1.76 -20.01
CA PRO A 502 -31.93 -0.60 -20.78
C PRO A 502 -32.99 0.50 -20.69
N HIS A 503 -32.60 1.73 -20.35
CA HIS A 503 -33.47 2.88 -20.49
C HIS A 503 -33.99 2.91 -21.93
N LYS A 504 -35.32 2.97 -22.11
CA LYS A 504 -35.89 3.30 -23.42
C LYS A 504 -35.38 4.69 -23.77
N THR A 505 -34.38 4.77 -24.65
CA THR A 505 -34.14 5.97 -25.45
C THR A 505 -35.42 6.20 -26.25
N THR A 506 -36.21 7.19 -25.81
CA THR A 506 -37.29 7.80 -26.58
C THR A 506 -36.76 8.42 -27.86
#